data_AF-A0A645AJB6-F1
#
_entry.id   AF-A0A645AJB6-F1
#
_cell.length_a   1.000
_cell.length_b   1.000
_cell.length_c   1.000
_cell.angle_alpha   90.00
_cell.angle_beta   90.00
_cell.angle_gamma   90.00
#
_symmetry.space_group_name_H-M   'P 1'
#
loop_
_entity.id
_entity.type
_entity.pdbx_description
1 polymer ?
#
loop_
_entity_poly.entity_id
_entity_poly.type
_entity_poly.pdbx_seq_one_letter_code
_entity_poly.pdbx_strand_id
1 'polypeptide(L)' 'MLGTITLVPAFIAFPLVGTLVGAGVSVVPAVAFLTTLTMVGVVTFPLEKREFGVKFTAVRNGLSFLFAIAIALVMGVIL' A
#
# COMPACT_ATOMS: atom_id res chain seq x y z
N MET A 1 -21.74 -3.02 -2.91
CA MET A 1 -20.87 -4.18 -3.24
C MET A 1 -19.68 -3.82 -4.16
N LEU A 2 -19.23 -2.56 -4.19
CA LEU A 2 -18.04 -2.12 -4.96
C LEU A 2 -16.73 -2.19 -4.15
N GLY A 3 -16.81 -2.17 -2.81
CA GLY A 3 -15.64 -2.23 -1.93
C GLY A 3 -14.98 -3.61 -1.85
N THR A 4 -15.72 -4.68 -2.16
CA THR A 4 -15.26 -6.07 -2.04
C THR A 4 -14.43 -6.57 -3.23
N ILE A 5 -14.50 -5.90 -4.38
CA ILE A 5 -13.80 -6.31 -5.61
C ILE A 5 -12.52 -5.48 -5.83
N THR A 6 -12.39 -4.34 -5.13
CA THR A 6 -11.42 -3.31 -5.49
C THR A 6 -10.22 -3.23 -4.55
N LEU A 7 -10.38 -3.53 -3.27
CA LEU A 7 -9.26 -3.68 -2.33
C LEU A 7 -8.75 -5.12 -2.37
N VAL A 8 -7.52 -5.33 -2.84
CA VAL A 8 -6.83 -6.61 -2.65
C VAL A 8 -6.80 -6.89 -1.14
N PRO A 9 -7.48 -7.93 -0.65
CA PRO A 9 -7.58 -8.16 0.77
C PRO A 9 -6.21 -8.44 1.38
N ALA A 10 -5.98 -7.92 2.60
CA ALA A 10 -4.72 -8.12 3.31
C ALA A 10 -4.34 -9.62 3.42
N PHE A 11 -5.34 -10.51 3.58
CA PHE A 11 -5.12 -11.96 3.66
C PHE A 11 -4.55 -12.59 2.38
N ILE A 12 -4.68 -11.93 1.21
CA ILE A 12 -4.05 -12.34 -0.05
C ILE A 12 -2.68 -11.66 -0.22
N ALA A 13 -2.55 -10.42 0.24
CA ALA A 13 -1.32 -9.64 0.12
C ALA A 13 -0.17 -10.21 0.98
N PHE A 14 -0.42 -10.68 2.20
CA PHE A 14 0.61 -11.27 3.06
C PHE A 14 1.29 -12.52 2.47
N PRO A 15 0.55 -13.55 1.99
CA PRO A 15 1.20 -14.71 1.37
C PRO A 15 1.90 -14.35 0.06
N LEU A 16 1.41 -13.37 -0.70
CA LEU A 16 2.07 -12.87 -1.90
C LEU A 16 3.45 -12.26 -1.58
N VAL A 17 3.54 -11.48 -0.51
CA VAL A 17 4.83 -10.91 -0.04
C VAL A 17 5.77 -12.03 0.41
N GLY A 18 5.25 -13.02 1.12
CA GLY A 18 6.02 -14.20 1.54
C GLY A 18 6.57 -15.00 0.36
N THR A 19 5.79 -15.19 -0.72
CA THR A 19 6.27 -15.87 -1.92
C THR A 19 7.27 -15.03 -2.71
N LEU A 20 7.11 -13.71 -2.77
CA LEU A 20 8.10 -12.81 -3.39
C LEU A 20 9.44 -12.88 -2.66
N VAL A 21 9.43 -12.75 -1.32
CA VAL A 21 10.65 -12.84 -0.51
C VAL A 21 11.28 -14.24 -0.63
N GLY A 22 10.47 -15.30 -0.58
CA GLY A 22 10.93 -16.68 -0.77
C GLY A 22 11.48 -16.97 -2.17
N ALA A 23 11.05 -16.22 -3.19
CA ALA A 23 11.58 -16.27 -4.55
C ALA A 23 12.87 -15.45 -4.75
N GLY A 24 13.42 -14.85 -3.69
CA GLY A 24 14.66 -14.07 -3.74
C GLY A 24 14.46 -12.57 -4.03
N VAL A 25 13.22 -12.08 -4.01
CA VAL A 25 12.96 -10.63 -4.09
C VAL A 25 13.41 -9.98 -2.78
N SER A 26 14.13 -8.86 -2.88
CA SER A 26 14.54 -8.09 -1.70
C SER A 26 13.33 -7.73 -0.85
N VAL A 27 13.50 -7.76 0.47
CA VAL A 27 12.44 -7.46 1.44
C VAL A 27 11.87 -6.04 1.25
N VAL A 28 12.72 -5.09 0.82
CA VAL A 28 12.36 -3.69 0.57
C VAL A 28 11.17 -3.54 -0.39
N PRO A 29 11.24 -3.95 -1.68
CA PRO A 29 10.11 -3.83 -2.61
C PRO A 29 8.88 -4.63 -2.18
N ALA A 30 9.05 -5.77 -1.50
CA ALA A 30 7.93 -6.59 -1.06
C ALA A 30 7.14 -5.92 0.08
N VAL A 31 7.84 -5.34 1.06
CA VAL A 31 7.24 -4.56 2.14
C VAL A 31 6.67 -3.24 1.60
N ALA A 32 7.37 -2.53 0.71
CA ALA A 32 6.85 -1.33 0.06
C ALA A 32 5.52 -1.60 -0.66
N PHE A 33 5.43 -2.72 -1.38
CA PHE A 33 4.21 -3.13 -2.06
C PHE A 33 3.07 -3.37 -1.06
N LEU A 34 3.32 -4.10 0.02
CA LEU A 34 2.32 -4.37 1.04
C LEU A 34 1.82 -3.09 1.74
N THR A 35 2.76 -2.24 2.15
CA THR A 35 2.45 -1.00 2.86
C THR A 35 1.75 0.01 1.96
N THR A 36 2.14 0.11 0.69
CA THR A 36 1.42 0.96 -0.28
C THR A 36 0.03 0.38 -0.54
N LEU A 37 -0.13 -0.92 -0.73
CA LEU A 37 -1.41 -1.53 -1.01
C LEU A 37 -2.42 -1.40 0.15
N THR A 38 -1.94 -1.32 1.39
CA THR A 38 -2.78 -1.13 2.59
C THR A 38 -3.04 0.35 2.93
N MET A 39 -2.08 1.26 2.69
CA MET A 39 -2.23 2.69 3.02
C MET A 39 -2.67 3.59 1.87
N VAL A 40 -2.35 3.24 0.62
CA VAL A 40 -2.63 4.05 -0.57
C VAL A 40 -4.03 3.71 -1.06
N GLY A 41 -4.95 4.64 -0.80
CA GLY A 41 -6.35 4.50 -1.14
C GLY A 41 -6.64 4.74 -2.62
N VAL A 42 -5.96 4.08 -3.57
CA VAL A 42 -6.22 4.24 -5.02
C VAL A 42 -7.70 3.95 -5.34
N VAL A 43 -8.26 2.98 -4.62
CA VAL A 43 -9.65 2.54 -4.71
C VAL A 43 -10.60 3.52 -4.02
N THR A 44 -10.19 4.10 -2.89
CA THR A 44 -10.98 5.10 -2.17
C THR A 44 -10.82 6.48 -2.79
N PHE A 45 -9.89 6.69 -3.71
CA PHE A 45 -9.60 7.94 -4.40
C PHE A 45 -10.84 8.59 -5.04
N PRO A 46 -11.69 7.89 -5.84
CA PRO A 46 -12.92 8.48 -6.38
C PRO A 46 -13.96 8.82 -5.30
N LEU A 47 -13.95 8.11 -4.17
CA LEU A 47 -14.85 8.35 -3.04
C LEU A 47 -14.36 9.56 -2.21
N GLU A 48 -13.09 9.58 -1.83
CA GLU A 48 -12.44 10.67 -1.09
C GLU A 48 -12.44 11.97 -1.89
N LYS A 49 -12.26 11.91 -3.22
CA LYS A 49 -12.35 13.09 -4.08
C LYS A 49 -13.75 13.70 -4.08
N ARG A 50 -14.80 12.89 -3.94
CA ARG A 50 -16.20 13.34 -3.89
C ARG A 50 -16.58 13.89 -2.50
N GLU A 51 -16.10 13.27 -1.43
CA GLU A 51 -16.47 13.62 -0.05
C GLU A 51 -15.56 14.72 0.56
N PHE A 52 -14.24 14.63 0.36
CA PHE A 52 -13.25 15.50 1.02
C PHE A 52 -12.50 16.45 0.07
N GLY A 53 -12.73 16.30 -1.24
CA GLY A 53 -12.11 17.13 -2.27
C GLY A 53 -10.68 16.73 -2.65
N VAL A 54 -10.28 17.09 -3.88
CA VAL A 54 -9.04 16.63 -4.55
C VAL A 54 -7.77 16.94 -3.73
N LYS A 55 -7.73 18.09 -3.04
CA LYS A 55 -6.56 18.53 -2.28
C LYS A 55 -6.27 17.59 -1.10
N PHE A 56 -7.32 17.16 -0.38
CA PHE A 56 -7.19 16.26 0.76
C PHE A 56 -6.77 14.86 0.30
N THR A 57 -7.40 14.32 -0.75
CA THR A 57 -7.05 13.00 -1.31
C THR A 57 -5.61 12.96 -1.80
N ALA A 58 -5.14 14.00 -2.49
CA ALA A 58 -3.77 14.06 -3.00
C ALA A 58 -2.73 14.11 -1.88
N VAL A 59 -2.96 14.92 -0.84
CA VAL A 59 -2.06 15.02 0.32
C VAL A 59 -2.04 13.72 1.10
N ARG A 60 -3.20 13.12 1.39
CA ARG A 60 -3.30 11.84 2.12
C ARG A 60 -2.58 10.73 1.37
N ASN A 61 -2.84 10.59 0.07
CA ASN A 61 -2.23 9.54 -0.73
C ASN A 61 -0.72 9.77 -0.96
N GLY A 62 -0.30 11.02 -1.13
CA GLY A 62 1.09 11.41 -1.27
C GLY A 62 1.91 11.17 0.01
N LEU A 63 1.37 11.57 1.17
CA LEU A 63 2.01 11.27 2.46
C LEU A 63 2.06 9.75 2.72
N SER A 64 0.95 9.03 2.50
CA SER A 64 0.91 7.57 2.66
C SER A 64 1.96 6.87 1.81
N PHE A 65 2.19 7.32 0.57
CA PHE A 65 3.22 6.78 -0.30
C PHE A 65 4.64 7.06 0.23
N LEU A 66 4.89 8.28 0.72
CA LEU A 66 6.18 8.65 1.30
C LEU A 66 6.50 7.83 2.57
N PHE A 67 5.49 7.64 3.43
CA PHE A 67 5.62 6.77 4.60
C PHE A 67 5.81 5.31 4.23
N ALA A 68 5.15 4.81 3.18
CA ALA A 68 5.34 3.43 2.73
C ALA A 68 6.79 3.18 2.27
N ILE A 69 7.41 4.13 1.57
CA ILE A 69 8.83 4.05 1.20
C ILE A 69 9.71 4.07 2.46
N ALA A 70 9.45 4.96 3.41
CA ALA A 70 10.21 5.04 4.65
C ALA A 70 10.13 3.73 5.46
N ILE A 71 8.94 3.17 5.62
CA ILE A 71 8.71 1.89 6.32
C ILE A 71 9.41 0.74 5.60
N ALA A 72 9.34 0.69 4.28
CA ALA A 72 10.01 -0.34 3.49
C ALA A 72 11.53 -0.30 3.60
N LEU A 73 12.12 0.90 3.60
CA LEU A 73 13.55 1.08 3.80
C LEU A 73 13.97 0.69 5.22
N VAL A 74 13.23 1.13 6.24
CA VAL A 74 13.49 0.74 7.64
C VAL A 74 13.40 -0.78 7.80
N MET A 75 12.38 -1.42 7.22
CA MET A 75 12.22 -2.86 7.30
C MET A 75 13.35 -3.61 6.58
N GLY A 76 13.80 -3.15 5.42
CA GLY A 76 14.93 -3.78 4.72
C GLY A 76 16.32 -3.47 5.30
N VAL A 77 16.41 -2.58 6.29
CA VAL A 77 17.63 -2.38 7.09
C VAL A 77 17.59 -3.21 8.38
N ILE A 78 16.40 -3.48 8.93
CA ILE A 78 16.21 -4.26 10.15
C ILE A 78 16.22 -5.77 9.88
N LEU A 79 15.67 -6.22 8.75
CA LEU A 79 15.64 -7.61 8.27
C LEU A 79 16.84 -7.93 7.38
#